data_AF-A0A950U9P7-F1
#
_entry.id   AF-A0A950U9P7-F1
#
_cell.length_a   1.000
_cell.length_b   1.000
_cell.length_c   1.000
_cell.angle_alpha   90.00
_cell.angle_beta   90.00
_cell.angle_gamma   90.00
#
_symmetry.space_group_name_H-M   'P 1'
#
loop_
_entity.id
_entity.type
_entity.pdbx_description
1 polymer ?
#
loop_
_entity_poly.entity_id
_entity_poly.type
_entity_poly.pdbx_seq_one_letter_code
_entity_poly.pdbx_strand_id
1 'polypeptide(L)'
;MRELSASPNMAAMFARAGAALIPGASRLPFVSGGAREIPDLTLALDDVAIDPDRLARYDRVCGFSLSDSVPATYPHILAFPLHLALMTNGSFPLPPIGLVHIANRITHHRRLRIGERLALRVWATGIEPHPRGRQFSIRTEARVADELVWEEASTNLRRGQGGGGGDAGPRGQHHRETGSLEPVATWALPGDLGRRYGSVSGDLNPIHVHPLGARPFGFRSAIAHGMWTKARCLAALEGQLPDAFEVSVS
;
A
#
# COMPACT_ATOMS: atom_id res chain seq x y z
N MET A 1 -16.43 1.94 -13.79
CA MET A 1 -16.38 1.49 -12.38
C MET A 1 -16.94 0.08 -12.29
N ARG A 2 -16.34 -0.79 -11.48
CA ARG A 2 -16.79 -2.18 -11.24
C ARG A 2 -17.02 -2.38 -9.75
N GLU A 3 -18.28 -2.63 -9.40
CA GLU A 3 -18.68 -2.96 -8.04
C GLU A 3 -18.39 -4.44 -7.74
N LEU A 4 -17.85 -4.69 -6.56
CA LEU A 4 -17.55 -6.02 -6.05
C LEU A 4 -18.59 -6.36 -4.98
N SER A 5 -19.12 -7.58 -5.03
CA SER A 5 -20.07 -8.07 -4.03
C SER A 5 -19.39 -8.56 -2.74
N ALA A 6 -18.07 -8.74 -2.76
CA ALA A 6 -17.27 -9.20 -1.63
C ALA A 6 -15.80 -8.82 -1.82
N SER A 7 -15.04 -8.86 -0.72
CA SER A 7 -13.58 -8.66 -0.76
C SER A 7 -12.90 -9.73 -1.64
N PRO A 8 -11.96 -9.33 -2.52
CA PRO A 8 -11.21 -10.26 -3.35
C PRO A 8 -10.52 -11.38 -2.56
N ASN A 9 -10.55 -12.60 -3.11
CA ASN A 9 -9.84 -13.73 -2.51
C ASN A 9 -8.31 -13.56 -2.64
N MET A 10 -7.66 -13.27 -1.52
CA MET A 10 -6.23 -12.99 -1.46
C MET A 10 -5.36 -14.14 -1.99
N ALA A 11 -5.69 -15.40 -1.65
CA ALA A 11 -4.92 -16.55 -2.12
C ALA A 11 -4.95 -16.68 -3.65
N ALA A 12 -6.12 -16.45 -4.25
CA ALA A 12 -6.26 -16.42 -5.71
C ALA A 12 -5.45 -15.27 -6.33
N MET A 13 -5.42 -14.08 -5.70
CA MET A 13 -4.63 -12.95 -6.21
C MET A 13 -3.12 -13.23 -6.12
N PHE A 14 -2.64 -13.82 -5.02
CA PHE A 14 -1.24 -14.24 -4.92
C PHE A 14 -0.87 -15.31 -5.93
N ALA A 15 -1.75 -16.28 -6.20
CA ALA A 15 -1.54 -17.28 -7.24
C ALA A 15 -1.41 -16.62 -8.64
N ARG A 16 -2.26 -15.64 -8.95
CA ARG A 16 -2.17 -14.86 -10.21
C ARG A 16 -0.89 -14.03 -10.29
N ALA A 17 -0.51 -13.38 -9.19
CA ALA A 17 0.75 -12.64 -9.11
C ALA A 17 1.96 -13.55 -9.36
N GLY A 18 1.95 -14.76 -8.79
CA GLY A 18 2.98 -15.78 -9.01
C GLY A 18 3.02 -16.31 -10.44
N ALA A 19 1.85 -16.48 -11.08
CA ALA A 19 1.78 -16.91 -12.48
C ALA A 19 2.50 -15.94 -13.44
N ALA A 20 2.53 -14.64 -13.12
CA ALA A 20 3.27 -13.64 -13.90
C ALA A 20 4.80 -13.82 -13.87
N LEU A 21 5.34 -14.69 -13.01
CA LEU A 21 6.76 -15.06 -12.99
C LEU A 21 7.11 -16.12 -14.04
N ILE A 22 6.13 -16.83 -14.60
CA ILE A 22 6.35 -17.85 -15.62
C ILE A 22 6.69 -17.16 -16.95
N PRO A 23 7.84 -17.47 -17.58
CA PRO A 23 8.22 -16.86 -18.86
C PRO A 23 7.12 -16.97 -19.91
N GLY A 24 6.73 -15.83 -20.50
CA GLY A 24 5.68 -15.76 -21.53
C GLY A 24 4.24 -15.77 -21.02
N ALA A 25 3.99 -16.01 -19.72
CA ALA A 25 2.63 -16.04 -19.16
C ALA A 25 1.92 -14.68 -19.23
N SER A 26 2.65 -13.57 -19.24
CA SER A 26 2.09 -12.21 -19.42
C SER A 26 1.42 -11.97 -20.79
N ARG A 27 1.55 -12.92 -21.74
CA ARG A 27 0.80 -12.92 -23.00
C ARG A 27 -0.63 -13.44 -22.84
N LEU A 28 -0.93 -14.12 -21.74
CA LEU A 28 -2.26 -14.64 -21.45
C LEU A 28 -3.17 -13.51 -20.94
N PRO A 29 -4.43 -13.44 -21.40
CA PRO A 29 -5.32 -12.29 -21.14
C PRO A 29 -5.73 -12.12 -19.67
N PHE A 30 -5.44 -13.11 -18.83
CA PHE A 30 -5.77 -13.11 -17.40
C PHE A 30 -4.54 -12.91 -16.50
N VAL A 31 -3.36 -12.68 -17.08
CA VAL A 31 -2.10 -12.46 -16.34
C VAL A 31 -1.62 -11.02 -16.60
N SER A 32 -1.41 -10.27 -15.51
CA SER A 32 -0.89 -8.90 -15.57
C SER A 32 0.52 -8.83 -16.17
N GLY A 33 0.88 -7.71 -16.78
CA GLY A 33 2.24 -7.41 -17.25
C GLY A 33 2.40 -7.34 -18.77
N GLY A 34 1.33 -7.60 -19.53
CA GLY A 34 1.33 -7.56 -21.00
C GLY A 34 0.76 -6.28 -21.61
N ALA A 35 0.01 -5.49 -20.85
CA ALA A 35 -0.59 -4.24 -21.33
C ALA A 35 0.43 -3.09 -21.39
N ARG A 36 0.11 -2.05 -22.17
CA ARG A 36 0.95 -0.83 -22.29
C ARG A 36 0.58 0.25 -21.28
N GLU A 37 -0.71 0.41 -21.01
CA GLU A 37 -1.28 1.48 -20.20
C GLU A 37 -2.05 0.91 -19.01
N ILE A 38 -2.25 1.76 -18.00
CA ILE A 38 -3.09 1.42 -16.85
C ILE A 38 -4.54 1.45 -17.34
N PRO A 39 -5.33 0.39 -17.11
CA PRO A 39 -6.72 0.38 -17.54
C PRO A 39 -7.53 1.43 -16.80
N ASP A 40 -8.51 2.03 -17.47
CA ASP A 40 -9.56 2.84 -16.82
C ASP A 40 -10.50 1.91 -16.04
N LEU A 41 -10.01 1.45 -14.88
CA LEU A 41 -10.69 0.52 -14.01
C LEU A 41 -10.67 1.06 -12.59
N THR A 42 -11.86 1.44 -12.12
CA THR A 42 -12.12 1.66 -10.70
C THR A 42 -12.81 0.44 -10.11
N LEU A 43 -12.28 -0.09 -9.01
CA LEU A 43 -12.92 -1.12 -8.19
C LEU A 43 -13.63 -0.47 -7.01
N ALA A 44 -14.87 -0.86 -6.75
CA ALA A 44 -15.64 -0.39 -5.60
C ALA A 44 -16.08 -1.58 -4.74
N LEU A 45 -16.06 -1.41 -3.42
CA LEU A 45 -16.60 -2.37 -2.46
C LEU A 45 -17.33 -1.59 -1.37
N ASP A 46 -18.64 -1.81 -1.26
CA ASP A 46 -19.49 -1.17 -0.27
C ASP A 46 -19.68 -2.05 0.98
N ASP A 47 -20.23 -1.45 2.03
CA ASP A 47 -20.53 -2.09 3.33
C ASP A 47 -19.34 -2.85 3.95
N VAL A 48 -18.13 -2.27 3.86
CA VAL A 48 -16.94 -2.84 4.48
C VAL A 48 -16.99 -2.60 5.99
N ALA A 49 -17.22 -3.68 6.73
CA ALA A 49 -17.14 -3.69 8.19
C ALA A 49 -15.68 -3.74 8.67
N ILE A 50 -15.41 -3.06 9.80
CA ILE A 50 -14.16 -3.17 10.52
C ILE A 50 -14.28 -4.32 11.53
N ASP A 51 -13.50 -5.39 11.30
CA ASP A 51 -13.38 -6.50 12.25
C ASP A 51 -12.56 -6.05 13.49
N PRO A 52 -13.15 -6.02 14.70
CA PRO A 52 -12.46 -5.59 15.90
C PRO A 52 -11.26 -6.44 16.30
N ASP A 53 -11.33 -7.74 16.07
CA ASP A 53 -10.24 -8.65 16.41
C ASP A 53 -9.06 -8.45 15.46
N ARG A 54 -9.34 -8.20 14.18
CA ARG A 54 -8.31 -7.87 13.19
C ARG A 54 -7.68 -6.51 13.49
N LEU A 55 -8.49 -5.50 13.83
CA LEU A 55 -8.00 -4.18 14.22
C LEU A 55 -7.10 -4.27 15.45
N ALA A 56 -7.53 -4.96 16.52
CA ALA A 56 -6.74 -5.10 17.73
C ALA A 56 -5.40 -5.83 17.50
N ARG A 57 -5.34 -6.81 16.58
CA ARG A 57 -4.07 -7.43 16.19
C ARG A 57 -3.17 -6.45 15.41
N TYR A 58 -3.75 -5.66 14.50
CA TYR A 58 -3.03 -4.62 13.77
C TYR A 58 -2.44 -3.58 14.72
N ASP A 59 -3.25 -3.09 15.67
CA ASP A 59 -2.85 -2.09 16.66
C ASP A 59 -1.67 -2.59 17.49
N ARG A 60 -1.72 -3.83 17.97
CA ARG A 60 -0.60 -4.44 18.72
C ARG A 60 0.68 -4.56 17.90
N VAL A 61 0.59 -4.90 16.61
CA VAL A 61 1.77 -5.06 15.75
C VAL A 61 2.38 -3.71 15.39
N CYS A 62 1.56 -2.67 15.18
CA CYS A 62 2.03 -1.31 14.89
C CYS A 62 2.35 -0.50 16.15
N GLY A 63 1.85 -0.95 17.30
CA GLY A 63 1.97 -0.35 18.62
C GLY A 63 1.06 0.86 18.87
N PHE A 64 -0.14 0.88 18.27
CA PHE A 64 -1.24 1.78 18.64
C PHE A 64 -1.90 1.31 19.94
N SER A 65 -2.59 2.24 20.63
CA SER A 65 -3.45 1.89 21.77
C SER A 65 -4.73 1.20 21.30
N LEU A 66 -5.25 0.26 22.09
CA LEU A 66 -6.54 -0.36 21.81
C LEU A 66 -7.67 0.62 22.20
N SER A 67 -8.44 1.07 21.22
CA SER A 67 -9.57 1.99 21.40
C SER A 67 -10.66 1.72 20.37
N ASP A 68 -11.74 2.50 20.40
CA ASP A 68 -12.77 2.50 19.36
C ASP A 68 -12.38 3.32 18.11
N SER A 69 -11.25 4.04 18.17
CA SER A 69 -10.71 4.83 17.08
C SER A 69 -9.90 3.96 16.13
N VAL A 70 -10.15 4.13 14.84
CA VAL A 70 -9.42 3.40 13.78
C VAL A 70 -8.18 4.20 13.39
N PRO A 71 -6.97 3.61 13.39
CA PRO A 71 -5.77 4.30 12.95
C PRO A 71 -5.87 4.74 11.49
N ALA A 72 -5.32 5.91 11.17
CA ALA A 72 -5.35 6.46 9.81
C ALA A 72 -4.67 5.57 8.76
N THR A 73 -3.85 4.60 9.16
CA THR A 73 -3.22 3.64 8.25
C THR A 73 -4.01 2.34 8.07
N TYR A 74 -5.11 2.13 8.81
CA TYR A 74 -5.91 0.91 8.73
C TYR A 74 -6.83 0.84 7.50
N PRO A 75 -7.42 1.93 6.97
CA PRO A 75 -8.19 1.85 5.72
C PRO A 75 -7.38 1.31 4.52
N HIS A 76 -6.06 1.57 4.49
CA HIS A 76 -5.14 0.92 3.54
C HIS A 76 -5.23 -0.62 3.60
N ILE A 77 -5.27 -1.18 4.81
CA ILE A 77 -5.33 -2.63 5.05
C ILE A 77 -6.67 -3.22 4.59
N LEU A 78 -7.75 -2.46 4.76
CA LEU A 78 -9.07 -2.84 4.26
C LEU A 78 -9.13 -2.81 2.72
N ALA A 79 -8.45 -1.84 2.10
CA ALA A 79 -8.39 -1.67 0.65
C ALA A 79 -7.35 -2.57 -0.05
N PHE A 80 -6.38 -3.13 0.67
CA PHE A 80 -5.29 -3.93 0.09
C PHE A 80 -5.76 -5.08 -0.83
N PRO A 81 -6.83 -5.84 -0.53
CA PRO A 81 -7.38 -6.82 -1.46
C PRO A 81 -7.82 -6.23 -2.81
N LEU A 82 -8.38 -5.01 -2.82
CA LEU A 82 -8.75 -4.30 -4.04
C LEU A 82 -7.49 -3.82 -4.79
N HIS A 83 -6.46 -3.36 -4.08
CA HIS A 83 -5.17 -3.00 -4.70
C HIS A 83 -4.58 -4.20 -5.45
N LEU A 84 -4.53 -5.37 -4.82
CA LEU A 84 -4.05 -6.60 -5.46
C LEU A 84 -4.95 -7.03 -6.63
N ALA A 85 -6.27 -6.96 -6.48
CA ALA A 85 -7.19 -7.29 -7.57
C ALA A 85 -7.04 -6.36 -8.78
N LEU A 86 -6.72 -5.08 -8.56
CA LEU A 86 -6.41 -4.14 -9.61
C LEU A 86 -5.11 -4.50 -10.32
N MET A 87 -4.02 -4.71 -9.57
CA MET A 87 -2.69 -4.99 -10.12
C MET A 87 -2.55 -6.38 -10.76
N THR A 88 -3.33 -7.36 -10.31
CA THR A 88 -3.34 -8.72 -10.87
C THR A 88 -4.39 -8.90 -11.97
N ASN A 89 -5.11 -7.85 -12.34
CA ASN A 89 -5.98 -7.85 -13.50
C ASN A 89 -5.13 -8.10 -14.76
N GLY A 90 -5.61 -8.94 -15.68
CA GLY A 90 -4.88 -9.26 -16.91
C GLY A 90 -4.62 -8.06 -17.83
N SER A 91 -5.45 -7.02 -17.74
CA SER A 91 -5.26 -5.76 -18.44
C SER A 91 -4.29 -4.80 -17.73
N PHE A 92 -3.76 -5.16 -16.56
CA PHE A 92 -2.80 -4.31 -15.84
C PHE A 92 -1.39 -4.45 -16.45
N PRO A 93 -0.66 -3.35 -16.69
CA PRO A 93 0.56 -3.33 -17.51
C PRO A 93 1.83 -3.80 -16.77
N LEU A 94 1.81 -3.87 -15.44
CA LEU A 94 2.99 -4.16 -14.63
C LEU A 94 2.71 -5.35 -13.70
N PRO A 95 3.54 -6.39 -13.67
CA PRO A 95 3.33 -7.46 -12.72
C PRO A 95 3.59 -6.93 -11.30
N PRO A 96 2.73 -7.26 -10.31
CA PRO A 96 2.83 -6.73 -8.95
C PRO A 96 4.11 -7.18 -8.24
N ILE A 97 4.60 -8.39 -8.53
CA ILE A 97 5.86 -8.89 -7.97
C ILE A 97 7.02 -8.03 -8.50
N GLY A 98 7.75 -7.45 -7.55
CA GLY A 98 8.89 -6.56 -7.81
C GLY A 98 8.54 -5.08 -7.95
N LEU A 99 7.28 -4.69 -7.74
CA LEU A 99 6.96 -3.29 -7.48
C LEU A 99 7.51 -2.90 -6.10
N VAL A 100 8.01 -1.67 -6.02
CA VAL A 100 8.52 -1.07 -4.78
C VAL A 100 7.61 0.09 -4.41
N HIS A 101 7.04 0.05 -3.20
CA HIS A 101 6.29 1.17 -2.66
C HIS A 101 7.29 2.28 -2.26
N ILE A 102 7.24 3.41 -2.97
CA ILE A 102 8.22 4.50 -2.81
C ILE A 102 7.66 5.74 -2.13
N ALA A 103 6.35 5.96 -2.16
CA ALA A 103 5.74 7.07 -1.45
C ALA A 103 4.30 6.75 -1.05
N ASN A 104 3.86 7.31 0.06
CA ASN A 104 2.51 7.14 0.57
C ASN A 104 1.98 8.43 1.21
N ARG A 105 0.90 8.98 0.67
CA ARG A 105 0.18 10.12 1.24
C ARG A 105 -1.20 9.68 1.68
N ILE A 106 -1.56 9.98 2.92
CA ILE A 106 -2.88 9.73 3.48
C ILE A 106 -3.44 11.07 3.96
N THR A 107 -4.65 11.39 3.54
CA THR A 107 -5.44 12.51 4.06
C THR A 107 -6.60 11.91 4.84
N HIS A 108 -6.61 12.16 6.14
CA HIS A 108 -7.64 11.73 7.08
C HIS A 108 -8.52 12.94 7.37
N HIS A 109 -9.75 12.95 6.86
CA HIS A 109 -10.64 14.12 6.95
C HIS A 109 -11.31 14.24 8.32
N ARG A 110 -11.55 13.11 8.98
CA ARG A 110 -12.01 13.04 10.37
C ARG A 110 -11.69 11.67 10.95
N ARG A 111 -11.74 11.57 12.29
CA ARG A 111 -11.60 10.30 13.00
C ARG A 111 -12.63 9.27 12.52
N LEU A 112 -12.14 8.05 12.29
CA LEU A 112 -12.93 6.86 12.01
C LEU A 112 -13.17 6.04 13.28
N ARG A 113 -14.34 5.44 13.41
CA ARG A 113 -14.72 4.54 14.52
C ARG A 113 -14.96 3.12 14.04
N ILE A 114 -14.67 2.16 14.92
CA ILE A 114 -14.78 0.72 14.66
C ILE A 114 -16.17 0.25 14.20
N GLY A 115 -17.23 0.98 14.59
CA GLY A 115 -18.61 0.65 14.23
C GLY A 115 -19.06 1.18 12.87
N GLU A 116 -18.24 1.98 12.19
CA GLU A 116 -18.60 2.55 10.89
C GLU A 116 -18.49 1.50 9.77
N ARG A 117 -19.32 1.67 8.73
CA ARG A 117 -19.26 0.90 7.48
C ARG A 117 -18.66 1.77 6.41
N LEU A 118 -17.64 1.25 5.72
CA LEU A 118 -16.91 1.99 4.70
C LEU A 118 -17.33 1.56 3.30
N ALA A 119 -17.50 2.54 2.41
CA ALA A 119 -17.47 2.34 0.96
C ALA A 119 -16.05 2.64 0.45
N LEU A 120 -15.39 1.65 -0.14
CA LEU A 120 -14.03 1.77 -0.65
C LEU A 120 -14.04 1.89 -2.17
N ARG A 121 -13.26 2.83 -2.70
CA ARG A 121 -13.02 2.97 -4.14
C ARG A 121 -11.53 2.99 -4.42
N VAL A 122 -11.09 2.21 -5.40
CA VAL A 122 -9.67 2.03 -5.76
C VAL A 122 -9.48 2.14 -7.26
N TRP A 123 -8.53 2.95 -7.68
CA TRP A 123 -8.08 3.03 -9.08
C TRP A 123 -6.58 3.32 -9.14
N ALA A 124 -5.99 3.22 -10.33
CA ALA A 124 -4.59 3.57 -10.54
C ALA A 124 -4.48 4.77 -11.48
N THR A 125 -3.48 5.62 -11.25
CA THR A 125 -3.11 6.71 -12.17
C THR A 125 -2.39 6.15 -13.39
N GLY A 126 -2.20 6.98 -14.42
CA GLY A 126 -1.32 6.66 -15.54
C GLY A 126 0.13 6.39 -15.10
N ILE A 127 0.88 5.71 -15.97
CA ILE A 127 2.31 5.46 -15.76
C ILE A 127 3.10 6.72 -16.09
N GLU A 128 3.97 7.10 -15.17
CA GLU A 128 4.89 8.23 -15.31
C GLU A 128 6.35 7.73 -15.37
N PRO A 129 7.22 8.43 -16.11
CA PRO A 129 8.66 8.15 -16.08
C PRO A 129 9.24 8.48 -14.69
N HIS A 130 10.22 7.68 -14.27
CA HIS A 130 10.98 7.91 -13.04
C HIS A 130 12.47 7.66 -13.31
N PRO A 131 13.43 8.36 -12.68
CA PRO A 131 14.86 8.15 -12.94
C PRO A 131 15.34 6.70 -12.76
N ARG A 132 14.64 5.94 -11.91
CA ARG A 132 14.91 4.51 -11.64
C ARG A 132 13.93 3.53 -12.33
N GLY A 133 13.13 4.00 -13.30
CA GLY A 133 12.20 3.17 -14.06
C GLY A 133 10.88 3.87 -14.38
N ARG A 134 9.77 3.28 -13.96
CA ARG A 134 8.41 3.79 -14.22
C ARG A 134 7.56 3.71 -12.96
N GLN A 135 6.78 4.74 -12.68
CA GLN A 135 5.96 4.82 -11.48
C GLN A 135 4.49 5.01 -11.81
N PHE A 136 3.62 4.70 -10.86
CA PHE A 136 2.20 5.04 -10.88
C PHE A 136 1.70 5.08 -9.42
N SER A 137 0.57 5.72 -9.16
CA SER A 137 -0.07 5.70 -7.85
C SER A 137 -1.35 4.88 -7.89
N ILE A 138 -1.60 4.11 -6.84
CA ILE A 138 -2.93 3.60 -6.52
C ILE A 138 -3.62 4.65 -5.66
N ARG A 139 -4.79 5.10 -6.08
CA ARG A 139 -5.66 6.01 -5.34
C ARG A 139 -6.73 5.21 -4.64
N THR A 140 -6.98 5.55 -3.38
CA THR A 140 -8.02 4.92 -2.58
C THR A 140 -8.85 6.00 -1.89
N GLU A 141 -10.16 5.87 -1.97
CA GLU A 141 -11.10 6.63 -1.13
C GLU A 141 -11.81 5.67 -0.19
N ALA A 142 -12.04 6.12 1.05
CA ALA A 142 -12.98 5.52 1.97
C ALA A 142 -14.05 6.55 2.35
N ARG A 143 -15.32 6.14 2.22
CA ARG A 143 -16.49 6.97 2.53
C ARG A 143 -17.35 6.32 3.60
N VAL A 144 -17.99 7.13 4.43
CA VAL A 144 -19.07 6.69 5.33
C VAL A 144 -20.35 7.35 4.84
N ALA A 145 -21.31 6.52 4.40
CA ALA A 145 -22.37 6.98 3.52
C ALA A 145 -21.77 7.76 2.33
N ASP A 146 -22.12 9.04 2.15
CA ASP A 146 -21.62 9.88 1.05
C ASP A 146 -20.40 10.75 1.43
N GLU A 147 -20.03 10.80 2.70
CA GLU A 147 -18.94 11.62 3.21
C GLU A 147 -17.58 10.99 2.90
N LEU A 148 -16.67 11.75 2.26
CA LEU A 148 -15.27 11.35 2.12
C LEU A 148 -14.54 11.57 3.45
N VAL A 149 -14.19 10.47 4.11
CA VAL A 149 -13.61 10.50 5.47
C VAL A 149 -12.11 10.23 5.46
N TRP A 150 -11.62 9.58 4.41
CA TRP A 150 -10.22 9.22 4.25
C TRP A 150 -9.88 9.00 2.78
N GLU A 151 -8.67 9.41 2.37
CA GLU A 151 -8.13 9.11 1.05
C GLU A 151 -6.61 8.85 1.09
N GLU A 152 -6.12 8.11 0.11
CA GLU A 152 -4.71 7.74 0.00
C GLU A 152 -4.21 7.77 -1.45
N ALA A 153 -2.94 8.13 -1.60
CA ALA A 153 -2.12 7.79 -2.76
C ALA A 153 -0.92 6.91 -2.35
N SER A 154 -0.87 5.69 -2.88
CA SER A 154 0.27 4.77 -2.74
C SER A 154 1.05 4.69 -4.06
N THR A 155 2.24 5.26 -4.09
CA THR A 155 3.09 5.34 -5.28
C THR A 155 4.02 4.14 -5.38
N ASN A 156 3.88 3.41 -6.48
CA ASN A 156 4.60 2.18 -6.76
C ASN A 156 5.57 2.38 -7.92
N LEU A 157 6.79 1.87 -7.76
CA LEU A 157 7.87 1.95 -8.74
C LEU A 157 8.17 0.55 -9.30
N ARG A 158 8.11 0.42 -10.62
CA ARG A 158 8.76 -0.67 -11.34
C ARG A 158 10.19 -0.23 -11.69
N ARG A 159 11.17 -0.90 -11.10
CA ARG A 159 12.59 -0.67 -11.44
C ARG A 159 12.88 -1.08 -12.89
N GLY A 160 13.70 -0.31 -13.58
CA GLY A 160 14.13 -0.55 -14.96
C GLY A 160 15.12 0.52 -15.42
N GLN A 161 15.56 0.43 -16.68
CA GLN A 161 16.34 1.53 -17.29
C GLN A 161 15.44 2.78 -17.35
N GLY A 162 15.90 3.89 -16.77
CA GLY A 162 15.14 5.13 -16.71
C GLY A 162 14.81 5.65 -18.11
N GLY A 163 13.56 6.04 -18.33
CA GLY A 163 13.07 6.52 -19.64
C GLY A 163 13.33 7.99 -19.94
N GLY A 164 14.20 8.66 -19.18
CA GLY A 164 14.49 10.09 -19.36
C GLY A 164 15.99 10.32 -19.57
N GLY A 165 16.40 10.51 -20.82
CA GLY A 165 17.63 11.22 -21.12
C GLY A 165 17.38 12.71 -20.86
N GLY A 166 18.09 13.30 -19.91
CA GLY A 166 17.98 14.72 -19.61
C GLY A 166 17.63 14.97 -18.15
N ASP A 167 18.67 15.34 -17.41
CA ASP A 167 18.69 15.90 -16.06
C ASP A 167 17.97 15.12 -14.95
N ALA A 168 18.53 15.17 -13.75
CA ALA A 168 17.83 14.72 -12.57
C ALA A 168 16.66 15.68 -12.32
N GLY A 169 15.53 15.45 -13.01
CA GLY A 169 14.27 16.14 -12.74
C GLY A 169 14.03 16.14 -11.23
N PRO A 170 13.60 17.28 -10.65
CA PRO A 170 13.87 17.63 -9.27
C PRO A 170 13.53 16.48 -8.34
N ARG A 171 14.52 16.05 -7.54
CA ARG A 171 14.30 15.23 -6.34
C ARG A 171 12.98 15.71 -5.74
N GLY A 172 11.99 14.82 -5.65
CA GLY A 172 10.59 15.18 -5.43
C GLY A 172 10.45 16.39 -4.51
N GLN A 173 9.72 17.40 -4.99
CA GLN A 173 9.57 18.76 -4.42
C GLN A 173 8.88 18.78 -3.03
N HIS A 174 9.01 17.72 -2.24
CA HIS A 174 8.50 17.58 -0.88
C HIS A 174 9.53 17.06 0.11
N HIS A 175 10.82 16.96 -0.24
CA HIS A 175 11.84 17.08 0.79
C HIS A 175 11.89 18.56 1.16
N ARG A 176 11.02 18.99 2.10
CA ARG A 176 11.40 20.16 2.90
C ARG A 176 12.79 19.83 3.40
N GLU A 177 13.75 20.74 3.20
CA GLU A 177 15.04 20.68 3.87
C GLU A 177 14.76 20.83 5.37
N THR A 178 14.31 19.75 5.99
CA THR A 178 14.37 19.60 7.43
C THR A 178 15.86 19.48 7.69
N GLY A 179 16.45 20.48 8.35
CA GLY A 179 17.79 20.37 8.90
C GLY A 179 17.92 19.09 9.74
N SER A 180 19.11 18.82 10.31
CA SER A 180 19.28 17.65 11.18
C SER A 180 18.21 17.66 12.28
N LEU A 181 17.24 16.76 12.18
CA LEU A 181 16.22 16.56 13.20
C LEU A 181 16.80 15.67 14.29
N GLU A 182 16.62 16.07 15.54
CA GLU A 182 16.98 15.22 16.67
C GLU A 182 16.05 13.99 16.71
N PRO A 183 16.59 12.76 16.84
CA PRO A 183 15.77 11.57 16.98
C PRO A 183 14.92 11.63 18.25
N VAL A 184 13.59 11.62 18.10
CA VAL A 184 12.66 11.60 19.24
C VAL A 184 12.35 10.18 19.74
N ALA A 185 12.63 9.16 18.93
CA ALA A 185 12.43 7.76 19.28
C ALA A 185 13.34 6.82 18.47
N THR A 186 13.75 5.71 19.09
CA THR A 186 14.50 4.62 18.44
C THR A 186 13.84 3.29 18.82
N TRP A 187 13.61 2.42 17.84
CA TRP A 187 12.99 1.11 18.06
C TRP A 187 13.89 -0.02 17.56
N ALA A 188 14.07 -1.04 18.40
CA ALA A 188 14.63 -2.31 17.97
C ALA A 188 13.53 -3.15 17.31
N LEU A 189 13.72 -3.52 16.04
CA LEU A 189 12.72 -4.27 15.29
C LEU A 189 13.01 -5.77 15.37
N PRO A 190 12.02 -6.62 15.73
CA PRO A 190 12.24 -8.05 15.77
C PRO A 190 12.37 -8.63 14.36
N GLY A 191 13.20 -9.66 14.20
CA GLY A 191 13.47 -10.28 12.89
C GLY A 191 12.27 -10.98 12.24
N ASP A 192 11.17 -11.17 12.99
CA ASP A 192 9.91 -11.74 12.51
C ASP A 192 8.83 -10.67 12.22
N LEU A 193 9.17 -9.38 12.32
CA LEU A 193 8.23 -8.28 12.16
C LEU A 193 7.43 -8.34 10.86
N GLY A 194 8.11 -8.60 9.72
CA GLY A 194 7.44 -8.69 8.43
C GLY A 194 6.40 -9.81 8.37
N ARG A 195 6.62 -10.93 9.08
CA ARG A 195 5.62 -12.02 9.16
C ARG A 195 4.44 -11.63 10.05
N ARG A 196 4.70 -10.96 11.17
CA ARG A 196 3.64 -10.48 12.09
C ARG A 196 2.78 -9.41 11.43
N TYR A 197 3.37 -8.48 10.69
CA TYR A 197 2.62 -7.47 9.97
C TYR A 197 1.88 -8.07 8.78
N GLY A 198 2.53 -8.94 8.00
CA GLY A 198 1.90 -9.61 6.86
C GLY A 198 0.64 -10.41 7.22
N SER A 199 0.58 -11.00 8.42
CA SER A 199 -0.60 -11.75 8.87
C SER A 199 -1.81 -10.87 9.21
N VAL A 200 -1.61 -9.59 9.53
CA VAL A 200 -2.69 -8.63 9.83
C VAL A 200 -3.03 -7.73 8.65
N SER A 201 -2.01 -7.36 7.85
CA SER A 201 -2.17 -6.52 6.66
C SER A 201 -2.66 -7.30 5.44
N GLY A 202 -2.32 -8.59 5.37
CA GLY A 202 -2.48 -9.40 4.16
C GLY A 202 -1.33 -9.23 3.17
N ASP A 203 -0.39 -8.30 3.40
CA ASP A 203 0.79 -8.12 2.56
C ASP A 203 1.85 -9.17 2.89
N LEU A 204 1.77 -10.29 2.18
CA LEU A 204 2.70 -11.41 2.23
C LEU A 204 3.75 -11.37 1.11
N ASN A 205 4.09 -10.17 0.60
CA ASN A 205 5.15 -10.04 -0.39
C ASN A 205 6.45 -10.71 0.11
N PRO A 206 7.04 -11.65 -0.66
CA PRO A 206 8.17 -12.45 -0.21
C PRO A 206 9.37 -11.67 0.33
N ILE A 207 9.55 -10.41 -0.11
CA ILE A 207 10.63 -9.54 0.35
C ILE A 207 10.55 -9.21 1.85
N HIS A 208 9.39 -9.37 2.48
CA HIS A 208 9.16 -9.10 3.90
C HIS A 208 9.12 -10.36 4.77
N VAL A 209 8.93 -11.53 4.16
CA VAL A 209 8.66 -12.78 4.89
C VAL A 209 9.94 -13.57 5.16
N HIS A 210 10.81 -13.69 4.15
CA HIS A 210 11.99 -14.55 4.22
C HIS A 210 13.17 -14.01 3.37
N PRO A 211 14.44 -14.17 3.80
CA PRO A 211 15.60 -13.74 3.02
C PRO A 211 15.65 -14.29 1.58
N LEU A 212 15.19 -15.52 1.36
CA LEU A 212 15.14 -16.11 0.02
C LEU A 212 14.22 -15.35 -0.95
N GLY A 213 13.13 -14.76 -0.44
CA GLY A 213 12.24 -13.92 -1.25
C GLY A 213 12.80 -12.51 -1.47
N ALA A 214 13.65 -12.02 -0.58
CA ALA A 214 14.22 -10.68 -0.63
C ALA A 214 15.50 -10.60 -1.51
N ARG A 215 16.28 -11.67 -1.57
CA ARG A 215 17.54 -11.78 -2.32
C ARG A 215 17.45 -11.41 -3.80
N PRO A 216 16.44 -11.86 -4.57
CA PRO A 216 16.29 -11.48 -5.98
C PRO A 216 16.13 -9.97 -6.21
N PHE A 217 15.78 -9.21 -5.17
CA PHE A 217 15.58 -7.76 -5.21
C PHE A 217 16.76 -6.98 -4.61
N GLY A 218 17.86 -7.67 -4.28
CA GLY A 218 19.10 -7.08 -3.78
C GLY A 218 19.20 -6.95 -2.26
N PHE A 219 18.26 -7.51 -1.50
CA PHE A 219 18.27 -7.44 -0.04
C PHE A 219 18.97 -8.66 0.59
N ARG A 220 19.81 -8.42 1.60
CA ARG A 220 20.52 -9.49 2.33
C ARG A 220 19.59 -10.26 3.29
N SER A 221 18.54 -9.60 3.77
CA SER A 221 17.51 -10.13 4.66
C SER A 221 16.13 -9.66 4.20
N ALA A 222 15.07 -10.21 4.82
CA ALA A 222 13.76 -9.60 4.70
C ALA A 222 13.80 -8.15 5.24
N ILE A 223 13.01 -7.26 4.65
CA ILE A 223 12.88 -5.86 5.05
C ILE A 223 11.53 -5.62 5.73
N ALA A 224 11.43 -4.61 6.60
CA ALA A 224 10.14 -4.20 7.15
C ALA A 224 9.24 -3.58 6.06
N HIS A 225 7.92 -3.69 6.23
CA HIS A 225 6.94 -3.04 5.35
C HIS A 225 6.97 -1.52 5.55
N GLY A 226 6.98 -0.75 4.46
CA GLY A 226 6.91 0.71 4.55
C GLY A 226 5.66 1.21 5.28
N MET A 227 4.52 0.54 5.06
CA MET A 227 3.27 0.85 5.77
C MET A 227 3.32 0.52 7.26
N TRP A 228 4.09 -0.49 7.68
CA TRP A 228 4.35 -0.72 9.11
C TRP A 228 5.15 0.45 9.71
N THR A 229 6.19 0.92 9.02
CA THR A 229 6.99 2.05 9.49
C THR A 229 6.13 3.31 9.64
N LYS A 230 5.28 3.61 8.65
CA LYS A 230 4.33 4.73 8.70
C LYS A 230 3.36 4.58 9.89
N ALA A 231 2.78 3.40 10.06
CA ALA A 231 1.89 3.09 11.17
C ALA A 231 2.58 3.25 12.53
N ARG A 232 3.81 2.75 12.67
CA ARG A 232 4.59 2.84 13.91
C ARG A 232 4.91 4.29 14.28
N CYS A 233 5.25 5.12 13.31
CA CYS A 233 5.46 6.56 13.53
C CYS A 233 4.17 7.26 13.96
N LEU A 234 3.04 6.99 13.32
CA LEU A 234 1.75 7.56 13.72
C LEU A 234 1.34 7.10 15.13
N ALA A 235 1.60 5.84 15.48
CA ALA A 235 1.34 5.32 16.81
C ALA A 235 2.18 6.03 17.88
N ALA A 236 3.43 6.38 17.57
CA ALA A 236 4.27 7.16 18.48
C ALA A 236 3.81 8.62 18.65
N LEU A 237 3.03 9.14 17.70
CA LEU A 237 2.42 10.47 17.73
C LEU A 237 0.95 10.44 18.21
N GLU A 238 0.45 9.27 18.61
CA GLU A 238 -0.92 9.10 19.07
C GLU A 238 -1.22 10.05 20.25
N GLY A 239 -2.40 10.68 20.22
CA GLY A 239 -2.80 11.70 21.19
C GLY A 239 -2.29 13.12 20.91
N GLN A 240 -1.36 13.31 19.96
CA GLN A 240 -0.89 14.63 19.53
C GLN A 240 -1.48 15.06 18.18
N LEU A 241 -1.98 14.09 17.40
CA LEU A 241 -2.57 14.34 16.09
C LEU A 241 -4.00 14.90 16.22
N PRO A 242 -4.36 15.93 15.44
CA PRO A 242 -5.75 16.37 15.34
C PRO A 242 -6.63 15.30 14.69
N ASP A 243 -7.94 15.45 14.76
CA ASP A 243 -8.88 14.50 14.11
C ASP A 243 -8.78 14.50 12.58
N ALA A 244 -8.35 15.62 11.99
CA ALA A 244 -8.15 15.79 10.56
C ALA A 244 -6.70 16.17 10.27
N PHE A 245 -6.01 15.38 9.44
CA PHE A 245 -4.60 15.63 9.09
C PHE A 245 -4.20 14.98 7.77
N GLU A 246 -3.06 15.41 7.24
CA GLU A 246 -2.37 14.72 6.16
C GLU A 246 -1.01 14.20 6.64
N VAL A 247 -0.63 13.00 6.21
CA VAL A 247 0.67 12.41 6.47
C VAL A 247 1.26 11.79 5.21
N SER A 248 2.50 12.18 4.89
CA SER A 248 3.26 11.71 3.73
C SER A 248 4.58 11.07 4.15
N VAL A 249 4.96 10.00 3.45
CA VAL A 249 6.31 9.40 3.49
C VAL A 249 6.79 9.17 2.04
N SER A 250 8.09 9.35 1.78
CA SER A 250 8.72 9.23 0.45
C SER A 250 10.20 8.87 0.56
#